data_AF-A0A815ZV72-F1
#
_entry.id   AF-A0A815ZV72-F1
#
_cell.length_a   1.000
_cell.length_b   1.000
_cell.length_c   1.000
_cell.angle_alpha   90.00
_cell.angle_beta   90.00
_cell.angle_gamma   90.00
#
_symmetry.space_group_name_H-M   'P 1'
#
loop_
_entity.id
_entity.type
_entity.pdbx_description
1 polymer ?
#
loop_
_entity_poly.entity_id
_entity_poly.type
_entity_poly.pdbx_seq_one_letter_code
_entity_poly.pdbx_strand_id
1 'polypeptide(L)'
;MDTTSYTGLPNKLCQGLTSVKSSLTTGHMLEKSETTHIDSRDKFNHHMARSVLGIQAPLKLQTELQIASKMGRLPCLPSSRLMLDVLRGTNEDISFDDILNNPREFGELQVDPHLAMDRHDHRPPRSKTSRSGADDSVSIDDGVSTCSNISDLTSIYDDSEVGFPTSNDTILSTDILDEKLDIAIEGLRNKDLRTRENSLRTLQTLFSQKYVSELVINRSESLTDQLITCLRKGNESEGKLAAIVTSLFFIQLGEPNDELFLQFRDIILPILRDESKSSSIRKNYAQAIGIICFIACEDMSSTVELMKTLETIFSRSYLLPDRTTPIINHDLQELHTSALSSWCLLMSTMPNNLAHELIRTYAPEKIPGLIESNDGDLRNQAGETIAVLYEIARDINSIFAEPPESLLITLEKKANESAKYRGKKEKRLQRATFREIYNSFEEGTSPEFDIKFGRETLEITSWTTRLYYNIFSSLLATGMNIHLKENGFLRSVFNLDDLEIEDIHQSKTNRFERQLANRAAFKVRTQALNKTRANKVTRIQNED
;
A
#
# COMPACT_ATOMS: atom_id res chain seq x y z
N MET A 1 2.48 -33.01 -47.16
CA MET A 1 3.38 -34.11 -47.57
C MET A 1 3.18 -35.23 -46.58
N ASP A 2 2.38 -36.22 -46.99
CA ASP A 2 1.95 -37.33 -46.15
C ASP A 2 3.11 -38.29 -45.88
N THR A 3 3.51 -38.40 -44.61
CA THR A 3 4.52 -39.38 -44.17
C THR A 3 3.85 -40.50 -43.37
N THR A 4 2.84 -41.14 -43.96
CA THR A 4 2.32 -42.42 -43.48
C THR A 4 3.05 -43.54 -44.20
N SER A 5 3.74 -44.40 -43.44
CA SER A 5 4.31 -45.63 -43.95
C SER A 5 3.18 -46.54 -44.49
N TYR A 6 3.51 -47.42 -45.45
CA TYR A 6 2.58 -48.32 -46.15
C TYR A 6 1.75 -49.25 -45.22
N THR A 7 2.06 -49.29 -43.92
CA THR A 7 1.35 -50.08 -42.89
C THR A 7 0.45 -49.26 -41.97
N GLY A 8 0.25 -47.96 -42.23
CA GLY A 8 -0.63 -47.10 -41.42
C GLY A 8 -0.09 -46.79 -40.01
N LEU A 9 1.13 -47.21 -39.71
CA LEU A 9 1.78 -46.95 -38.42
C LEU A 9 2.62 -45.65 -38.51
N PRO A 10 2.50 -44.75 -37.51
CA PRO A 10 3.27 -43.50 -37.49
C PRO A 10 4.77 -43.79 -37.37
N ASN A 11 5.58 -43.11 -38.18
CA ASN A 11 7.02 -43.34 -38.26
C ASN A 11 7.74 -42.74 -37.04
N LYS A 12 7.96 -43.57 -36.02
CA LYS A 12 8.55 -43.18 -34.72
C LYS A 12 10.01 -42.69 -34.80
N LEU A 13 10.72 -42.95 -35.89
CA LEU A 13 12.07 -42.43 -36.13
C LEU A 13 12.07 -40.94 -36.53
N CYS A 14 11.01 -40.47 -37.18
CA CYS A 14 10.87 -39.07 -37.58
C CYS A 14 10.10 -38.22 -36.57
N GLN A 15 9.19 -38.84 -35.79
CA GLN A 15 8.27 -38.13 -34.88
C GLN A 15 8.65 -38.22 -33.39
N GLY A 16 9.71 -38.98 -33.05
CA GLY A 16 10.14 -39.19 -31.67
C GLY A 16 9.22 -40.13 -30.87
N LEU A 17 9.70 -40.60 -29.72
CA LEU A 17 8.90 -41.41 -28.80
C LEU A 17 7.85 -40.53 -28.12
N THR A 18 6.59 -40.59 -28.57
CA THR A 18 5.48 -39.89 -27.92
C THR A 18 5.26 -40.45 -26.51
N SER A 19 5.39 -39.61 -25.49
CA SER A 19 5.05 -39.99 -24.11
C SER A 19 3.55 -40.26 -24.03
N VAL A 20 3.14 -41.42 -23.52
CA VAL A 20 1.71 -41.77 -23.34
C VAL A 20 0.97 -40.70 -22.49
N LYS A 21 1.71 -39.93 -21.68
CA LYS A 21 1.17 -38.79 -20.91
C LYS A 21 0.67 -37.62 -21.78
N SER A 22 1.23 -37.40 -22.97
CA SER A 22 0.79 -36.31 -23.85
C SER A 22 -0.45 -36.65 -24.66
N SER A 23 -0.81 -37.93 -24.74
CA SER A 23 -2.02 -38.45 -25.40
C SER A 23 -3.19 -38.70 -24.44
N LEU A 24 -3.02 -38.48 -23.13
CA LEU A 24 -4.13 -38.47 -22.19
C LEU A 24 -4.92 -37.19 -22.41
N THR A 25 -6.18 -37.34 -22.78
CA THR A 25 -7.18 -36.28 -22.89
C THR A 25 -7.19 -35.41 -21.64
N THR A 26 -7.55 -34.14 -21.81
CA THR A 26 -7.81 -33.22 -20.70
C THR A 26 -8.81 -33.89 -19.75
N GLY A 27 -8.42 -34.07 -18.49
CA GLY A 27 -9.27 -34.67 -17.45
C GLY A 27 -10.66 -34.03 -17.41
N HIS A 28 -11.66 -34.80 -17.00
CA HIS A 28 -13.05 -34.39 -16.99
C HIS A 28 -13.22 -33.07 -16.21
N MET A 29 -14.09 -32.16 -16.65
CA MET A 29 -14.27 -30.85 -15.97
C MET A 29 -14.62 -31.02 -14.48
N LEU A 30 -15.33 -32.09 -14.14
CA LEU A 30 -15.67 -32.46 -12.76
C LEU A 30 -14.43 -32.80 -11.92
N GLU A 31 -13.35 -33.33 -12.51
CA GLU A 31 -12.10 -33.65 -11.78
C GLU A 31 -11.43 -32.37 -11.24
N LYS A 32 -11.46 -31.28 -12.02
CA LYS A 32 -11.00 -29.96 -11.58
C LYS A 32 -11.91 -29.38 -10.48
N SER A 33 -13.22 -29.62 -10.59
CA SER A 33 -14.19 -29.21 -9.58
C SER A 33 -14.03 -30.00 -8.28
N GLU A 34 -13.78 -31.30 -8.36
CA GLU A 34 -13.64 -32.21 -7.23
C GLU A 34 -12.35 -31.92 -6.45
N THR A 35 -11.24 -31.69 -7.16
CA THR A 35 -9.96 -31.29 -6.54
C THR A 35 -10.03 -29.96 -5.79
N THR A 36 -10.98 -29.08 -6.14
CA THR A 36 -11.15 -27.76 -5.49
C THR A 36 -12.40 -27.67 -4.62
N HIS A 37 -13.18 -28.75 -4.50
CA HIS A 37 -14.47 -28.75 -3.82
C HIS A 37 -14.33 -28.45 -2.33
N ILE A 38 -13.41 -29.14 -1.65
CA ILE A 38 -13.17 -28.98 -0.20
C ILE A 38 -12.70 -27.56 0.12
N ASP A 39 -11.75 -27.02 -0.66
CA ASP A 39 -11.23 -25.67 -0.46
C ASP A 39 -12.30 -24.61 -0.71
N SER A 40 -13.20 -24.83 -1.68
CA SER A 40 -14.31 -23.92 -1.98
C SER A 40 -15.37 -23.95 -0.88
N ARG A 41 -15.69 -25.14 -0.33
CA ARG A 41 -16.57 -25.33 0.83
C ARG A 41 -16.00 -24.65 2.07
N ASP A 42 -14.71 -24.86 2.36
CA ASP A 42 -14.03 -24.20 3.48
C ASP A 42 -14.11 -22.68 3.33
N LYS A 43 -13.80 -22.12 2.15
CA LYS A 43 -13.91 -20.67 1.90
C LYS A 43 -15.33 -20.14 2.12
N PHE A 44 -16.34 -20.84 1.62
CA PHE A 44 -17.75 -20.49 1.82
C PHE A 44 -18.12 -20.48 3.32
N ASN A 45 -17.71 -21.51 4.06
CA ASN A 45 -17.98 -21.61 5.50
C ASN A 45 -17.31 -20.49 6.30
N HIS A 46 -16.06 -20.13 5.98
CA HIS A 46 -15.37 -19.01 6.64
C HIS A 46 -16.05 -17.67 6.32
N HIS A 47 -16.52 -17.49 5.08
CA HIS A 47 -17.27 -16.30 4.68
C HIS A 47 -18.61 -16.19 5.42
N MET A 48 -19.37 -17.29 5.48
CA MET A 48 -20.63 -17.35 6.21
C MET A 48 -20.44 -17.11 7.71
N ALA A 49 -19.43 -17.74 8.33
CA ALA A 49 -19.10 -17.52 9.74
C ALA A 49 -18.73 -16.06 10.03
N ARG A 50 -17.99 -15.41 9.11
CA ARG A 50 -17.68 -13.98 9.20
C ARG A 50 -18.94 -13.12 9.13
N SER A 51 -19.85 -13.44 8.23
CA SER A 51 -21.09 -12.68 8.02
C SER A 51 -22.05 -12.78 9.21
N VAL A 52 -22.10 -13.93 9.89
CA VAL A 52 -23.05 -14.18 10.99
C VAL A 52 -22.49 -13.82 12.35
N LEU A 53 -21.22 -14.17 12.62
CA LEU A 53 -20.60 -14.11 13.95
C LEU A 53 -19.44 -13.12 14.04
N GLY A 54 -19.14 -12.39 12.95
CA GLY A 54 -18.02 -11.45 12.88
C GLY A 54 -16.66 -12.11 12.65
N ILE A 55 -15.60 -11.30 12.61
CA ILE A 55 -14.26 -11.73 12.17
C ILE A 55 -13.58 -12.74 13.11
N GLN A 56 -13.98 -12.79 14.39
CA GLN A 56 -13.40 -13.69 15.38
C GLN A 56 -13.72 -15.16 15.11
N ALA A 57 -14.90 -15.46 14.56
CA ALA A 57 -15.34 -16.82 14.28
C ALA A 57 -14.48 -17.55 13.22
N PRO A 58 -14.24 -17.00 12.01
CA PRO A 58 -13.39 -17.64 11.02
C PRO A 58 -11.92 -17.72 11.48
N LEU A 59 -11.40 -16.72 12.22
CA LEU A 59 -10.04 -16.77 12.76
C LEU A 59 -9.88 -17.92 13.77
N LYS A 60 -10.85 -18.08 14.67
CA LYS A 60 -10.86 -19.20 15.62
C LYS A 60 -10.90 -20.54 14.90
N LEU A 61 -11.81 -20.70 13.93
CA LEU A 61 -11.96 -21.93 13.15
C LEU A 61 -10.66 -22.25 12.38
N GLN A 62 -10.03 -21.25 11.78
CA GLN A 62 -8.74 -21.40 11.10
C GLN A 62 -7.63 -21.83 12.07
N THR A 63 -7.58 -21.27 13.29
CA THR A 63 -6.60 -21.68 14.30
C THR A 63 -6.84 -23.12 14.77
N GLU A 64 -8.09 -23.53 14.98
CA GLU A 64 -8.45 -24.89 15.38
C GLU A 64 -8.10 -25.91 14.28
N LEU A 65 -8.39 -25.60 13.01
CA LEU A 65 -7.99 -26.43 11.87
C LEU A 65 -6.46 -26.57 11.77
N GLN A 66 -5.70 -25.50 11.99
CA GLN A 66 -4.24 -25.57 11.99
C GLN A 66 -3.69 -26.42 13.13
N ILE A 67 -4.30 -26.34 14.31
CA ILE A 67 -3.92 -27.18 15.46
C ILE A 67 -4.24 -28.64 15.15
N ALA A 68 -5.46 -28.94 14.70
CA ALA A 68 -5.89 -30.30 14.35
C ALA A 68 -5.02 -30.92 13.24
N SER A 69 -4.57 -30.12 12.26
CA SER A 69 -3.69 -30.58 11.18
C SER A 69 -2.30 -31.03 11.65
N LYS A 70 -1.85 -30.53 12.81
CA LYS A 70 -0.53 -30.81 13.39
C LYS A 70 -0.57 -31.98 14.39
N MET A 71 -1.76 -32.42 14.80
CA MET A 71 -1.91 -33.58 15.68
C MET A 71 -1.67 -34.86 14.88
N GLY A 72 -0.47 -35.40 15.00
CA GLY A 72 -0.04 -36.63 14.33
C GLY A 72 0.33 -37.72 15.34
N ARG A 73 0.30 -38.98 14.87
CA ARG A 73 0.90 -40.13 15.55
C ARG A 73 2.40 -40.17 15.23
N LEU A 74 3.11 -41.17 15.75
CA LEU A 74 4.51 -41.42 15.40
C LEU A 74 4.70 -41.43 13.86
N PRO A 75 5.83 -40.93 13.33
CA PRO A 75 6.11 -40.82 11.89
C PRO A 75 5.85 -42.06 11.00
N CYS A 76 5.78 -43.27 11.58
CA CYS A 76 5.47 -44.52 10.89
C CYS A 76 3.99 -44.92 10.90
N LEU A 77 3.12 -44.14 11.57
CA LEU A 77 1.69 -44.41 11.68
C LEU A 77 0.87 -43.33 10.97
N PRO A 78 -0.10 -43.69 10.12
CA PRO A 78 -1.00 -42.72 9.53
C PRO A 78 -1.79 -42.01 10.64
N SER A 79 -1.94 -40.69 10.51
CA SER A 79 -2.83 -39.93 11.39
C SER A 79 -4.26 -40.10 10.88
N SER A 80 -5.17 -40.49 11.77
CA SER A 80 -6.58 -40.71 11.43
C SER A 80 -7.35 -39.43 11.10
N ARG A 81 -6.73 -38.24 11.24
CA ARG A 81 -7.28 -36.90 10.92
C ARG A 81 -8.67 -36.56 11.47
N LEU A 82 -9.25 -37.41 12.31
CA LEU A 82 -10.60 -37.30 12.85
C LEU A 82 -10.96 -35.92 13.39
N MET A 83 -10.08 -35.27 14.15
CA MET A 83 -10.34 -33.92 14.68
C MET A 83 -10.48 -32.88 13.56
N LEU A 84 -9.67 -33.00 12.50
CA LEU A 84 -9.74 -32.12 11.33
C LEU A 84 -11.02 -32.40 10.53
N ASP A 85 -11.43 -33.68 10.43
CA ASP A 85 -12.64 -34.08 9.70
C ASP A 85 -13.92 -33.63 10.41
N VAL A 86 -13.94 -33.71 11.75
CA VAL A 86 -15.04 -33.16 12.58
C VAL A 86 -15.14 -31.65 12.42
N LEU A 87 -14.02 -30.92 12.43
CA LEU A 87 -14.02 -29.46 12.25
C LEU A 87 -14.45 -29.03 10.84
N ARG A 88 -14.23 -29.88 9.84
CA ARG A 88 -14.66 -29.64 8.45
C ARG A 88 -16.06 -30.19 8.14
N GLY A 89 -16.66 -30.93 9.06
CA GLY A 89 -17.91 -31.66 8.83
C GLY A 89 -17.82 -32.69 7.71
N THR A 90 -16.62 -33.23 7.42
CA THR A 90 -16.44 -34.29 6.42
C THR A 90 -16.73 -35.68 6.99
N ASN A 91 -16.77 -35.81 8.33
CA ASN A 91 -17.13 -37.05 9.02
C ASN A 91 -18.60 -37.46 8.86
N GLU A 92 -19.45 -36.57 8.36
CA GLU A 92 -20.87 -36.83 8.08
C GLU A 92 -21.09 -37.35 6.64
N ASP A 93 -20.10 -37.16 5.78
CA ASP A 93 -20.15 -37.53 4.37
C ASP A 93 -19.43 -38.88 4.16
N ILE A 94 -20.06 -39.83 3.45
CA ILE A 94 -19.40 -41.10 3.07
C ILE A 94 -18.74 -40.88 1.72
N SER A 95 -17.41 -40.89 1.69
CA SER A 95 -16.61 -40.74 0.48
C SER A 95 -16.23 -42.09 -0.14
N PHE A 96 -15.74 -42.05 -1.38
CA PHE A 96 -15.26 -43.25 -2.06
C PHE A 96 -14.08 -43.91 -1.34
N ASP A 97 -13.24 -43.11 -0.67
CA ASP A 97 -12.11 -43.58 0.13
C ASP A 97 -12.58 -44.40 1.35
N ASP A 98 -13.76 -44.11 1.89
CA ASP A 98 -14.36 -44.85 3.03
C ASP A 98 -14.89 -46.23 2.62
N ILE A 99 -15.29 -46.39 1.34
CA ILE A 99 -15.87 -47.63 0.81
C ILE A 99 -14.79 -48.55 0.24
N LEU A 100 -13.83 -47.98 -0.50
CA LEU A 100 -12.81 -48.76 -1.20
C LEU A 100 -11.42 -48.75 -0.55
N ASN A 101 -11.29 -48.11 0.63
CA ASN A 101 -10.04 -47.80 1.31
C ASN A 101 -9.09 -46.92 0.49
N ASN A 102 -8.47 -45.95 1.16
CA ASN A 102 -7.47 -45.11 0.52
C ASN A 102 -6.20 -45.92 0.19
N PRO A 103 -5.79 -46.06 -1.09
CA PRO A 103 -4.59 -46.82 -1.46
C PRO A 103 -3.29 -46.19 -0.91
N ARG A 104 -3.33 -44.93 -0.44
CA ARG A 104 -2.20 -44.26 0.22
C ARG A 104 -2.08 -44.58 1.71
N GLU A 105 -3.15 -45.01 2.37
CA GLU A 105 -3.15 -45.33 3.79
C GLU A 105 -2.78 -46.79 4.08
N PHE A 106 -3.04 -47.69 3.12
CA PHE A 106 -2.78 -49.12 3.23
C PHE A 106 -1.68 -49.64 2.30
N GLY A 107 -0.94 -48.75 1.63
CA GLY A 107 0.31 -49.17 0.99
C GLY A 107 1.23 -49.74 2.05
N GLU A 108 1.66 -51.00 1.90
CA GLU A 108 2.61 -51.70 2.79
C GLU A 108 4.00 -51.04 2.77
N LEU A 109 4.09 -49.79 3.22
CA LEU A 109 5.32 -49.14 3.58
C LEU A 109 5.57 -49.47 5.04
N GLN A 110 6.09 -50.68 5.26
CA GLN A 110 6.80 -51.03 6.50
C GLN A 110 8.06 -50.16 6.57
N VAL A 111 7.89 -48.89 6.98
CA VAL A 111 9.02 -48.05 7.34
C VAL A 111 9.45 -48.50 8.72
N ASP A 112 10.69 -48.98 8.83
CA ASP A 112 11.29 -49.35 10.11
C ASP A 112 11.11 -48.18 11.12
N PRO A 113 10.42 -48.42 12.26
CA PRO A 113 10.15 -47.39 13.26
C PRO A 113 11.40 -46.66 13.73
N HIS A 114 12.54 -47.36 13.83
CA HIS A 114 13.81 -46.74 14.24
C HIS A 114 14.31 -45.76 13.18
N LEU A 115 14.33 -46.17 11.91
CA LEU A 115 14.79 -45.35 10.79
C LEU A 115 13.88 -44.13 10.56
N ALA A 116 12.58 -44.26 10.84
CA ALA A 116 11.62 -43.15 10.77
C ALA A 116 11.84 -42.12 11.88
N MET A 117 12.23 -42.57 13.09
CA MET A 117 12.47 -41.69 14.24
C MET A 117 13.79 -40.96 14.12
N ASP A 118 14.85 -41.65 13.67
CA ASP A 118 16.15 -41.03 13.40
C ASP A 118 16.02 -39.90 12.37
N ARG A 119 15.25 -40.08 11.29
CA ARG A 119 14.99 -39.01 10.32
C ARG A 119 14.16 -37.86 10.88
N HIS A 120 13.29 -38.12 11.85
CA HIS A 120 12.48 -37.10 12.49
C HIS A 120 13.32 -36.25 13.45
N ASP A 121 14.18 -36.89 14.26
CA ASP A 121 14.99 -36.24 15.30
C ASP A 121 16.17 -35.45 14.71
N HIS A 122 16.71 -35.88 13.57
CA HIS A 122 17.79 -35.17 12.86
C HIS A 122 17.27 -34.07 11.90
N ARG A 123 15.97 -33.78 11.90
CA ARG A 123 15.40 -32.71 11.07
C ARG A 123 15.68 -31.36 11.75
N PRO A 124 16.27 -30.36 11.05
CA PRO A 124 16.49 -29.05 11.66
C PRO A 124 15.16 -28.46 12.13
N PRO A 125 15.12 -27.80 13.30
CA PRO A 125 13.87 -27.29 13.85
C PRO A 125 13.20 -26.37 12.84
N ARG A 126 11.95 -26.69 12.46
CA ARG A 126 11.08 -25.76 11.73
C ARG A 126 11.00 -24.48 12.56
N SER A 127 11.32 -23.35 11.94
CA SER A 127 11.30 -22.02 12.55
C SER A 127 10.05 -21.82 13.40
N LYS A 128 10.23 -21.81 14.73
CA LYS A 128 9.19 -21.38 15.66
C LYS A 128 8.99 -19.88 15.44
N THR A 129 7.85 -19.49 14.87
CA THR A 129 7.29 -18.15 15.10
C THR A 129 6.80 -18.11 16.55
N SER A 130 7.73 -17.96 17.50
CA SER A 130 7.41 -17.70 18.90
C SER A 130 7.17 -16.20 19.08
N ARG A 131 5.91 -15.84 19.33
CA ARG A 131 5.59 -14.70 20.18
C ARG A 131 6.25 -14.97 21.55
N SER A 132 7.27 -14.21 21.92
CA SER A 132 7.78 -14.19 23.28
C SER A 132 7.17 -13.00 24.02
N GLY A 133 6.52 -13.31 25.14
CA GLY A 133 6.20 -12.36 26.18
C GLY A 133 7.46 -11.77 26.81
N ALA A 134 7.24 -10.69 27.55
CA ALA A 134 8.22 -9.87 28.23
C ALA A 134 9.18 -10.68 29.11
N ASP A 135 10.46 -10.34 29.05
CA ASP A 135 11.24 -10.03 30.25
C ASP A 135 12.47 -9.17 29.91
N ASP A 136 12.74 -8.21 30.80
CA ASP A 136 13.76 -7.18 30.70
C ASP A 136 15.18 -7.74 30.85
N SER A 137 16.06 -7.44 29.89
CA SER A 137 17.46 -7.10 30.18
C SER A 137 18.07 -6.31 29.03
N VAL A 138 18.67 -5.18 29.40
CA VAL A 138 19.33 -4.21 28.53
C VAL A 138 20.68 -4.74 28.06
N SER A 139 20.92 -4.69 26.75
CA SER A 139 22.25 -4.51 26.18
C SER A 139 22.14 -3.56 24.98
N ILE A 140 22.80 -2.42 25.14
CA ILE A 140 23.03 -1.42 24.10
C ILE A 140 24.21 -1.93 23.28
N ASP A 141 23.98 -2.24 22.01
CA ASP A 141 25.05 -2.34 21.01
C ASP A 141 24.57 -1.61 19.75
N ASP A 142 25.08 -0.38 19.60
CA ASP A 142 24.94 0.47 18.43
C ASP A 142 25.94 0.01 17.37
N GLY A 143 25.46 -0.81 16.44
CA GLY A 143 26.24 -1.26 15.29
C GLY A 143 25.47 -1.06 13.99
N VAL A 144 25.66 0.11 13.37
CA VAL A 144 25.48 0.46 11.95
C VAL A 144 24.64 -0.54 11.16
N SER A 145 23.35 -0.24 11.00
CA SER A 145 22.41 -1.06 10.25
C SER A 145 22.03 -0.35 8.95
N THR A 146 22.60 -0.82 7.84
CA THR A 146 22.26 -0.45 6.46
C THR A 146 20.75 -0.58 6.21
N CYS A 147 20.18 0.49 5.71
CA CYS A 147 18.78 0.70 5.36
C CYS A 147 18.28 -0.37 4.38
N SER A 148 17.29 -1.17 4.79
CA SER A 148 16.44 -1.95 3.86
C SER A 148 15.09 -2.34 4.47
N ASN A 149 14.67 -1.73 5.59
CA ASN A 149 13.45 -2.11 6.32
C ASN A 149 12.42 -0.96 6.46
N ILE A 150 12.49 0.10 5.64
CA ILE A 150 11.48 1.18 5.69
C ILE A 150 10.15 0.77 5.03
N SER A 151 10.16 -0.18 4.09
CA SER A 151 8.93 -0.70 3.47
C SER A 151 7.99 -1.43 4.44
N ASP A 152 8.49 -1.84 5.61
CA ASP A 152 7.68 -2.49 6.66
C ASP A 152 7.15 -1.50 7.72
N LEU A 153 7.51 -0.21 7.66
CA LEU A 153 7.12 0.78 8.68
C LEU A 153 6.07 1.77 8.21
N THR A 154 5.97 2.03 6.91
CA THR A 154 4.89 2.84 6.31
C THR A 154 3.58 2.08 6.17
N SER A 155 3.58 0.74 6.24
CA SER A 155 2.35 -0.07 6.32
C SER A 155 1.66 -0.02 7.68
N ILE A 156 2.20 0.75 8.65
CA ILE A 156 1.62 0.85 10.01
C ILE A 156 0.78 2.14 10.19
N TYR A 157 0.56 2.92 9.13
CA TYR A 157 -0.42 4.00 9.11
C TYR A 157 -1.69 3.61 8.36
N ASP A 158 -2.39 2.59 8.85
CA ASP A 158 -3.86 2.55 8.92
C ASP A 158 -4.25 1.30 9.70
N ASP A 159 -4.45 1.41 11.01
CA ASP A 159 -5.10 0.34 11.79
C ASP A 159 -6.57 0.71 12.08
N SER A 160 -7.16 1.52 11.19
CA SER A 160 -8.60 1.59 11.00
C SER A 160 -8.98 0.66 9.84
N GLU A 161 -8.53 -0.60 9.89
CA GLU A 161 -8.94 -1.64 8.94
C GLU A 161 -10.44 -1.95 9.12
N VAL A 162 -11.28 -1.11 8.50
CA VAL A 162 -12.56 -1.58 7.98
C VAL A 162 -12.21 -2.45 6.78
N GLY A 163 -11.88 -3.71 7.05
CA GLY A 163 -11.56 -4.69 6.03
C GLY A 163 -12.75 -4.91 5.10
N PHE A 164 -12.84 -4.09 4.06
CA PHE A 164 -13.68 -4.35 2.90
C PHE A 164 -13.17 -5.64 2.27
N PRO A 165 -14.02 -6.67 2.10
CA PRO A 165 -13.59 -7.91 1.49
C PRO A 165 -13.15 -7.59 0.07
N THR A 166 -11.92 -7.97 -0.27
CA THR A 166 -11.47 -8.11 -1.66
C THR A 166 -12.43 -9.08 -2.33
N SER A 167 -13.47 -8.56 -2.96
CA SER A 167 -14.37 -9.33 -3.80
C SER A 167 -13.54 -9.93 -4.91
N ASN A 168 -13.68 -11.25 -5.09
CA ASN A 168 -13.13 -12.01 -6.22
C ASN A 168 -13.10 -11.16 -7.49
N ASP A 169 -11.98 -11.20 -8.22
CA ASP A 169 -11.83 -10.72 -9.60
C ASP A 169 -12.80 -11.46 -10.54
N THR A 170 -14.08 -11.17 -10.41
CA THR A 170 -14.99 -11.19 -11.54
C THR A 170 -14.70 -9.88 -12.25
N ILE A 171 -14.19 -9.95 -13.48
CA ILE A 171 -14.16 -8.80 -14.37
C ILE A 171 -15.61 -8.33 -14.44
N LEU A 172 -15.95 -7.28 -13.68
CA LEU A 172 -17.26 -6.63 -13.80
C LEU A 172 -17.28 -6.12 -15.24
N SER A 173 -18.26 -6.59 -16.02
CA SER A 173 -18.45 -6.05 -17.36
C SER A 173 -18.69 -4.54 -17.25
N THR A 174 -18.25 -3.79 -18.26
CA THR A 174 -18.41 -2.34 -18.33
C THR A 174 -19.87 -1.94 -18.09
N ASP A 175 -20.83 -2.72 -18.58
CA ASP A 175 -22.28 -2.51 -18.36
C ASP A 175 -22.68 -2.51 -16.88
N ILE A 176 -22.08 -3.37 -16.04
CA ILE A 176 -22.40 -3.42 -14.60
C ILE A 176 -21.77 -2.21 -13.88
N LEU A 177 -20.60 -1.76 -14.33
CA LEU A 177 -19.97 -0.55 -13.79
C LEU A 177 -20.79 0.69 -14.16
N ASP A 178 -21.30 0.73 -15.38
CA ASP A 178 -22.16 1.80 -15.90
C ASP A 178 -23.47 1.90 -15.09
N GLU A 179 -24.18 0.78 -14.92
CA GLU A 179 -25.41 0.73 -14.12
C GLU A 179 -25.15 1.14 -12.65
N LYS A 180 -24.06 0.66 -12.04
CA LYS A 180 -23.69 1.03 -10.66
C LYS A 180 -23.38 2.52 -10.53
N LEU A 181 -22.74 3.12 -11.54
CA LEU A 181 -22.44 4.54 -11.55
C LEU A 181 -23.73 5.36 -11.63
N ASP A 182 -24.66 4.99 -12.50
CA ASP A 182 -25.97 5.65 -12.61
C ASP A 182 -26.78 5.57 -11.32
N ILE A 183 -26.86 4.39 -10.70
CA ILE A 183 -27.56 4.21 -9.41
C ILE A 183 -26.91 5.08 -8.33
N ALA A 184 -25.57 5.15 -8.29
CA ALA A 184 -24.87 5.94 -7.30
C ALA A 184 -25.16 7.44 -7.47
N ILE A 185 -25.11 7.96 -8.72
CA ILE A 185 -25.40 9.36 -9.04
C ILE A 185 -26.85 9.71 -8.70
N GLU A 186 -27.81 8.85 -9.01
CA GLU A 186 -29.21 9.07 -8.66
C GLU A 186 -29.40 9.07 -7.13
N GLY A 187 -28.70 8.19 -6.42
CA GLY A 187 -28.75 8.18 -4.95
C GLY A 187 -28.17 9.45 -4.29
N LEU A 188 -27.27 10.19 -4.96
CA LEU A 188 -26.82 11.52 -4.48
C LEU A 188 -27.93 12.57 -4.52
N ARG A 189 -28.91 12.42 -5.42
CA ARG A 189 -30.07 13.34 -5.54
C ARG A 189 -31.12 13.09 -4.44
N ASN A 190 -30.95 12.03 -3.64
CA ASN A 190 -31.92 11.65 -2.63
C ASN A 190 -31.94 12.64 -1.45
N LYS A 191 -33.14 12.90 -0.92
CA LYS A 191 -33.34 13.75 0.27
C LYS A 191 -32.76 13.12 1.53
N ASP A 192 -32.72 11.79 1.60
CA ASP A 192 -32.18 11.05 2.73
C ASP A 192 -30.65 11.10 2.79
N LEU A 193 -30.12 11.58 3.92
CA LEU A 193 -28.68 11.73 4.17
C LEU A 193 -27.93 10.39 4.08
N ARG A 194 -28.50 9.32 4.66
CA ARG A 194 -27.84 8.02 4.71
C ARG A 194 -27.70 7.41 3.32
N THR A 195 -28.71 7.61 2.48
CA THR A 195 -28.68 7.19 1.07
C THR A 195 -27.59 7.94 0.30
N ARG A 196 -27.47 9.26 0.48
CA ARG A 196 -26.38 10.04 -0.14
C ARG A 196 -25.00 9.60 0.33
N GLU A 197 -24.81 9.38 1.63
CA GLU A 197 -23.53 8.87 2.15
C GLU A 197 -23.17 7.49 1.58
N ASN A 198 -24.15 6.60 1.43
CA ASN A 198 -23.93 5.28 0.82
C ASN A 198 -23.55 5.41 -0.66
N SER A 199 -24.23 6.27 -1.42
CA SER A 199 -23.84 6.59 -2.80
C SER A 199 -22.42 7.12 -2.89
N LEU A 200 -22.01 8.04 -2.02
CA LEU A 200 -20.64 8.54 -1.99
C LEU A 200 -19.62 7.43 -1.66
N ARG A 201 -19.92 6.52 -0.74
CA ARG A 201 -19.06 5.35 -0.44
C ARG A 201 -18.95 4.41 -1.64
N THR A 202 -20.04 4.21 -2.38
CA THR A 202 -20.04 3.43 -3.62
C THR A 202 -19.14 4.08 -4.67
N LEU A 203 -19.27 5.40 -4.89
CA LEU A 203 -18.41 6.15 -5.80
C LEU A 203 -16.95 6.12 -5.37
N GLN A 204 -16.67 6.29 -4.07
CA GLN A 204 -15.31 6.20 -3.53
C GLN A 204 -14.70 4.84 -3.86
N THR A 205 -15.44 3.76 -3.61
CA THR A 205 -14.97 2.39 -3.89
C THR A 205 -14.75 2.17 -5.38
N LEU A 206 -15.70 2.61 -6.22
CA LEU A 206 -15.63 2.47 -7.67
C LEU A 206 -14.43 3.24 -8.25
N PHE A 207 -14.28 4.53 -7.91
CA PHE A 207 -13.22 5.38 -8.43
C PHE A 207 -11.84 5.12 -7.84
N SER A 208 -11.75 4.47 -6.67
CA SER A 208 -10.45 4.07 -6.10
C SER A 208 -9.96 2.74 -6.68
N GLN A 209 -10.87 1.79 -6.91
CA GLN A 209 -10.51 0.41 -7.29
C GLN A 209 -10.51 0.16 -8.80
N LYS A 210 -11.06 1.06 -9.61
CA LYS A 210 -11.18 0.90 -11.07
C LYS A 210 -10.90 2.22 -11.77
N TYR A 211 -10.22 2.16 -12.90
CA TYR A 211 -10.07 3.29 -13.80
C TYR A 211 -11.20 3.27 -14.84
N VAL A 212 -12.08 4.28 -14.82
CA VAL A 212 -13.32 4.35 -15.61
C VAL A 212 -13.53 5.73 -16.23
N SER A 213 -12.45 6.31 -16.77
CA SER A 213 -12.43 7.70 -17.26
C SER A 213 -13.56 8.03 -18.25
N GLU A 214 -13.80 7.18 -19.26
CA GLU A 214 -14.84 7.41 -20.28
C GLU A 214 -16.25 7.55 -19.67
N LEU A 215 -16.60 6.67 -18.73
CA LEU A 215 -17.90 6.71 -18.05
C LEU A 215 -18.07 7.97 -17.19
N VAL A 216 -16.97 8.43 -16.58
CA VAL A 216 -16.92 9.63 -15.74
C VAL A 216 -17.04 10.89 -16.59
N ILE A 217 -16.35 10.97 -17.73
CA ILE A 217 -16.42 12.10 -18.66
C ILE A 217 -17.85 12.30 -19.16
N ASN A 218 -18.53 11.20 -19.56
CA ASN A 218 -19.91 11.22 -20.05
C ASN A 218 -20.92 11.73 -19.01
N ARG A 219 -20.58 11.75 -17.72
CA ARG A 219 -21.45 12.15 -16.61
C ARG A 219 -20.86 13.29 -15.78
N SER A 220 -19.84 13.96 -16.31
CA SER A 220 -19.06 14.99 -15.62
C SER A 220 -19.92 16.13 -15.06
N GLU A 221 -20.88 16.64 -15.84
CA GLU A 221 -21.79 17.71 -15.42
C GLU A 221 -22.66 17.28 -14.22
N SER A 222 -23.32 16.11 -14.33
CA SER A 222 -24.16 15.58 -13.24
C SER A 222 -23.36 15.29 -11.98
N LEU A 223 -22.17 14.69 -12.11
CA LEU A 223 -21.26 14.45 -10.99
C LEU A 223 -20.83 15.76 -10.32
N THR A 224 -20.48 16.77 -11.12
CA THR A 224 -20.07 18.09 -10.63
C THR A 224 -21.17 18.75 -9.81
N ASP A 225 -22.39 18.82 -10.34
CA ASP A 225 -23.54 19.39 -9.64
C ASP A 225 -23.84 18.70 -8.30
N GLN A 226 -23.82 17.37 -8.29
CA GLN A 226 -24.10 16.60 -7.08
C GLN A 226 -22.97 16.71 -6.05
N LEU A 227 -21.71 16.60 -6.47
CA LEU A 227 -20.56 16.72 -5.57
C LEU A 227 -20.46 18.12 -4.97
N ILE A 228 -20.68 19.19 -5.75
CA ILE A 228 -20.76 20.57 -5.24
C ILE A 228 -21.87 20.70 -4.21
N THR A 229 -23.03 20.07 -4.44
CA THR A 229 -24.14 20.11 -3.48
C THR A 229 -23.78 19.41 -2.17
N CYS A 230 -23.17 18.23 -2.23
CA CYS A 230 -22.70 17.49 -1.06
C CYS A 230 -21.59 18.25 -0.30
N LEU A 231 -20.66 18.90 -1.00
CA LEU A 231 -19.62 19.73 -0.38
C LEU A 231 -20.21 20.97 0.30
N ARG A 232 -21.23 21.59 -0.30
CA ARG A 232 -21.82 22.82 0.22
C ARG A 232 -22.72 22.58 1.44
N LYS A 233 -23.51 21.50 1.42
CA LYS A 233 -24.61 21.25 2.37
C LYS A 233 -24.42 20.01 3.24
N GLY A 234 -23.43 19.17 2.95
CA GLY A 234 -23.20 17.93 3.68
C GLY A 234 -22.86 18.18 5.14
N ASN A 235 -23.22 17.22 5.99
CA ASN A 235 -22.70 17.17 7.35
C ASN A 235 -21.20 16.78 7.34
N GLU A 236 -20.59 16.60 8.51
CA GLU A 236 -19.17 16.25 8.57
C GLU A 236 -18.81 14.92 7.87
N SER A 237 -19.67 13.90 7.97
CA SER A 237 -19.42 12.59 7.34
C SER A 237 -19.61 12.64 5.82
N GLU A 238 -20.72 13.18 5.35
CA GLU A 238 -21.04 13.39 3.94
C GLU A 238 -20.00 14.32 3.29
N GLY A 239 -19.65 15.42 3.94
CA GLY A 239 -18.65 16.37 3.45
C GLY A 239 -17.27 15.74 3.29
N LYS A 240 -16.83 14.92 4.26
CA LYS A 240 -15.58 14.15 4.15
C LYS A 240 -15.61 13.20 2.95
N LEU A 241 -16.68 12.42 2.79
CA LEU A 241 -16.83 11.50 1.66
C LEU A 241 -16.86 12.25 0.33
N ALA A 242 -17.58 13.37 0.27
CA ALA A 242 -17.66 14.21 -0.92
C ALA A 242 -16.29 14.78 -1.31
N ALA A 243 -15.48 15.22 -0.34
CA ALA A 243 -14.11 15.69 -0.59
C ALA A 243 -13.23 14.59 -1.19
N ILE A 244 -13.28 13.37 -0.63
CA ILE A 244 -12.52 12.22 -1.15
C ILE A 244 -12.99 11.84 -2.56
N VAL A 245 -14.30 11.71 -2.77
CA VAL A 245 -14.87 11.36 -4.08
C VAL A 245 -14.55 12.44 -5.11
N THR A 246 -14.52 13.72 -4.72
CA THR A 246 -14.12 14.81 -5.62
C THR A 246 -12.65 14.68 -6.02
N SER A 247 -11.73 14.42 -5.09
CA SER A 247 -10.34 14.16 -5.44
C SER A 247 -10.18 12.97 -6.39
N LEU A 248 -10.91 11.87 -6.14
CA LEU A 248 -10.93 10.70 -7.00
C LEU A 248 -11.54 11.00 -8.38
N PHE A 249 -12.58 11.83 -8.44
CA PHE A 249 -13.19 12.28 -9.70
C PHE A 249 -12.17 13.02 -10.57
N PHE A 250 -11.37 13.93 -10.01
CA PHE A 250 -10.29 14.58 -10.76
C PHE A 250 -9.17 13.61 -11.17
N ILE A 251 -8.83 12.62 -10.33
CA ILE A 251 -7.87 11.56 -10.71
C ILE A 251 -8.39 10.71 -11.89
N GLN A 252 -9.70 10.48 -11.98
CA GLN A 252 -10.33 9.73 -13.08
C GLN A 252 -10.35 10.53 -14.39
N LEU A 253 -10.53 11.85 -14.32
CA LEU A 253 -10.46 12.73 -15.48
C LEU A 253 -9.02 12.85 -15.98
N GLY A 254 -8.08 13.17 -15.09
CA GLY A 254 -6.65 13.18 -15.39
C GLY A 254 -6.19 14.29 -16.36
N GLU A 255 -7.04 15.28 -16.64
CA GLU A 255 -6.76 16.38 -17.56
C GLU A 255 -6.94 17.75 -16.88
N PRO A 256 -6.14 18.75 -17.27
CA PRO A 256 -6.28 20.12 -16.80
C PRO A 256 -7.63 20.72 -17.20
N ASN A 257 -8.29 21.42 -16.27
CA ASN A 257 -9.58 22.07 -16.50
C ASN A 257 -9.83 23.18 -15.47
N ASP A 258 -9.39 24.40 -15.80
CA ASP A 258 -9.51 25.57 -14.91
C ASP A 258 -10.97 25.92 -14.58
N GLU A 259 -11.89 25.80 -15.54
CA GLU A 259 -13.30 26.13 -15.31
C GLU A 259 -13.92 25.19 -14.27
N LEU A 260 -13.65 23.89 -14.37
CA LEU A 260 -14.11 22.89 -13.42
C LEU A 260 -13.44 23.09 -12.05
N PHE A 261 -12.14 23.38 -12.03
CA PHE A 261 -11.43 23.71 -10.80
C PHE A 261 -12.08 24.89 -10.06
N LEU A 262 -12.38 25.98 -10.77
CA LEU A 262 -13.00 27.18 -10.18
C LEU A 262 -14.36 26.88 -9.55
N GLN A 263 -15.19 26.03 -10.19
CA GLN A 263 -16.49 25.63 -9.64
C GLN A 263 -16.36 24.94 -8.26
N PHE A 264 -15.37 24.07 -8.07
CA PHE A 264 -15.12 23.43 -6.78
C PHE A 264 -14.41 24.37 -5.79
N ARG A 265 -13.43 25.15 -6.27
CA ARG A 265 -12.66 26.13 -5.49
C ARG A 265 -13.59 27.13 -4.79
N ASP A 266 -14.56 27.68 -5.51
CA ASP A 266 -15.45 28.72 -5.00
C ASP A 266 -16.42 28.21 -3.92
N ILE A 267 -16.53 26.88 -3.78
CA ILE A 267 -17.30 26.23 -2.70
C ILE A 267 -16.41 25.81 -1.54
N ILE A 268 -15.24 25.25 -1.85
CA ILE A 268 -14.32 24.73 -0.83
C ILE A 268 -13.63 25.87 -0.07
N LEU A 269 -13.14 26.91 -0.76
CA LEU A 269 -12.36 27.98 -0.13
C LEU A 269 -13.12 28.76 0.96
N PRO A 270 -14.38 29.17 0.76
CA PRO A 270 -15.14 29.83 1.82
C PRO A 270 -15.28 28.96 3.07
N ILE A 271 -15.55 27.66 2.90
CA ILE A 271 -15.68 26.69 4.02
C ILE A 271 -14.33 26.48 4.71
N LEU A 272 -13.25 26.43 3.94
CA LEU A 272 -11.89 26.26 4.46
C LEU A 272 -11.43 27.47 5.28
N ARG A 273 -11.83 28.69 4.88
CA ARG A 273 -11.52 29.95 5.58
C ARG A 273 -12.43 30.22 6.80
N ASP A 274 -13.60 29.60 6.85
CA ASP A 274 -14.57 29.79 7.94
C ASP A 274 -14.16 29.02 9.22
N GLU A 275 -13.68 29.76 10.23
CA GLU A 275 -13.26 29.20 11.53
C GLU A 275 -14.41 28.62 12.36
N SER A 276 -15.67 28.92 12.02
CA SER A 276 -16.83 28.32 12.68
C SER A 276 -17.10 26.88 12.24
N LYS A 277 -16.50 26.44 11.13
CA LYS A 277 -16.60 25.06 10.63
C LYS A 277 -15.63 24.15 11.37
N SER A 278 -16.00 22.87 11.51
CA SER A 278 -15.18 21.92 12.25
C SER A 278 -13.79 21.75 11.62
N SER A 279 -12.74 21.62 12.44
CA SER A 279 -11.38 21.39 11.93
C SER A 279 -11.31 20.10 11.11
N SER A 280 -12.11 19.10 11.46
CA SER A 280 -12.25 17.84 10.74
C SER A 280 -12.77 18.02 9.30
N ILE A 281 -13.85 18.79 9.06
CA ILE A 281 -14.30 19.01 7.68
C ILE A 281 -13.28 19.85 6.88
N ARG A 282 -12.75 20.90 7.50
CA ARG A 282 -11.74 21.78 6.90
C ARG A 282 -10.48 21.01 6.51
N LYS A 283 -10.07 20.01 7.31
CA LYS A 283 -8.92 19.13 7.04
C LYS A 283 -9.08 18.41 5.71
N ASN A 284 -10.21 17.72 5.53
CA ASN A 284 -10.51 16.99 4.29
C ASN A 284 -10.60 17.93 3.08
N TYR A 285 -11.09 19.16 3.29
CA TYR A 285 -11.26 20.15 2.24
C TYR A 285 -9.92 20.77 1.82
N ALA A 286 -9.00 20.98 2.77
CA ALA A 286 -7.63 21.41 2.50
C ALA A 286 -6.91 20.38 1.61
N GLN A 287 -7.03 19.09 1.97
CA GLN A 287 -6.44 18.00 1.19
C GLN A 287 -7.05 17.90 -0.22
N ALA A 288 -8.39 17.95 -0.31
CA ALA A 288 -9.07 17.86 -1.59
C ALA A 288 -8.70 19.02 -2.52
N ILE A 289 -8.75 20.28 -2.05
CA ILE A 289 -8.44 21.42 -2.93
C ILE A 289 -6.97 21.44 -3.38
N GLY A 290 -6.04 20.94 -2.55
CA GLY A 290 -4.63 20.78 -2.94
C GLY A 290 -4.48 19.81 -4.10
N ILE A 291 -5.13 18.65 -4.02
CA ILE A 291 -5.08 17.62 -5.07
C ILE A 291 -5.80 18.10 -6.33
N ILE A 292 -6.97 18.71 -6.19
CA ILE A 292 -7.71 19.24 -7.34
C ILE A 292 -6.89 20.31 -8.06
N CYS A 293 -6.27 21.23 -7.32
CA CYS A 293 -5.40 22.27 -7.89
C CYS A 293 -4.18 21.65 -8.60
N PHE A 294 -3.55 20.64 -8.00
CA PHE A 294 -2.42 19.93 -8.61
C PHE A 294 -2.78 19.27 -9.96
N ILE A 295 -4.00 18.74 -10.09
CA ILE A 295 -4.44 18.04 -11.32
C ILE A 295 -4.96 19.01 -12.37
N ALA A 296 -5.80 19.96 -11.95
CA ALA A 296 -6.69 20.68 -12.86
C ALA A 296 -6.32 22.14 -13.12
N CYS A 297 -5.53 22.77 -12.25
CA CYS A 297 -5.24 24.20 -12.32
C CYS A 297 -3.96 24.46 -13.15
N GLU A 298 -4.11 25.11 -14.31
CA GLU A 298 -2.97 25.58 -15.11
C GLU A 298 -2.54 26.99 -14.71
N ASP A 299 -3.47 27.81 -14.21
CA ASP A 299 -3.18 29.17 -13.77
C ASP A 299 -2.36 29.22 -12.47
N MET A 300 -1.08 29.56 -12.63
CA MET A 300 -0.14 29.71 -11.52
C MET A 300 -0.58 30.77 -10.50
N SER A 301 -1.32 31.80 -10.91
CA SER A 301 -1.76 32.86 -10.00
C SER A 301 -2.78 32.34 -8.98
N SER A 302 -3.71 31.51 -9.45
CA SER A 302 -4.68 30.78 -8.64
C SER A 302 -4.00 29.77 -7.70
N THR A 303 -2.98 29.06 -8.19
CA THR A 303 -2.17 28.14 -7.36
C THR A 303 -1.48 28.88 -6.22
N VAL A 304 -0.82 30.00 -6.50
CA VAL A 304 -0.14 30.82 -5.48
C VAL A 304 -1.14 31.41 -4.46
N GLU A 305 -2.34 31.82 -4.89
CA GLU A 305 -3.37 32.29 -3.96
C GLU A 305 -3.88 31.17 -3.03
N LEU A 306 -4.05 29.96 -3.57
CA LEU A 306 -4.41 28.79 -2.79
C LEU A 306 -3.31 28.46 -1.77
N MET A 307 -2.04 28.48 -2.20
CA MET A 307 -0.90 28.26 -1.31
C MET A 307 -0.83 29.28 -0.18
N LYS A 308 -1.06 30.57 -0.45
CA LYS A 308 -1.17 31.59 0.59
C LYS A 308 -2.31 31.29 1.55
N THR A 309 -3.47 30.84 1.04
CA THR A 309 -4.60 30.45 1.87
C THR A 309 -4.26 29.28 2.77
N LEU A 310 -3.60 28.24 2.25
CA LEU A 310 -3.13 27.09 3.03
C LEU A 310 -2.10 27.52 4.09
N GLU A 311 -1.17 28.42 3.76
CA GLU A 311 -0.22 29.00 4.73
C GLU A 311 -0.92 29.65 5.91
N THR A 312 -1.95 30.48 5.68
CA THR A 312 -2.66 31.15 6.79
C THR A 312 -3.29 30.19 7.79
N ILE A 313 -3.52 28.93 7.40
CA ILE A 313 -4.05 27.89 8.26
C ILE A 313 -2.93 27.34 9.14
N PHE A 314 -1.87 26.78 8.55
CA PHE A 314 -0.81 26.13 9.33
C PHE A 314 0.17 27.11 9.99
N SER A 315 0.19 28.40 9.60
CA SER A 315 1.03 29.42 10.22
C SER A 315 0.72 29.64 11.70
N ARG A 316 -0.47 29.23 12.17
CA ARG A 316 -0.83 29.23 13.59
C ARG A 316 0.02 28.27 14.42
N SER A 317 0.60 27.25 13.78
CA SER A 317 1.54 26.31 14.42
C SER A 317 2.99 26.80 14.41
N TYR A 318 3.30 27.95 13.80
CA TYR A 318 4.66 28.49 13.86
C TYR A 318 5.08 28.79 15.30
N LEU A 319 6.39 28.77 15.52
CA LEU A 319 6.97 29.17 16.79
C LEU A 319 6.58 30.62 17.12
N LEU A 320 6.28 30.83 18.40
CA LEU A 320 6.02 32.16 18.94
C LEU A 320 7.32 33.01 18.93
N PRO A 321 7.24 34.34 19.10
CA PRO A 321 8.44 35.20 19.11
C PRO A 321 9.48 34.83 20.17
N ASP A 322 9.06 34.13 21.23
CA ASP A 322 9.92 33.59 22.29
C ASP A 322 10.49 32.19 21.99
N ARG A 323 10.27 31.67 20.78
CA ARG A 323 10.63 30.32 20.31
C ARG A 323 9.96 29.18 21.05
N THR A 324 8.80 29.43 21.67
CA THR A 324 7.98 28.36 22.24
C THR A 324 6.97 27.83 21.23
N THR A 325 6.55 26.57 21.40
CA THR A 325 5.52 25.97 20.56
C THR A 325 4.13 26.38 21.06
N PRO A 326 3.23 26.83 20.16
CA PRO A 326 1.87 27.18 20.54
C PRO A 326 1.10 25.95 21.02
N ILE A 327 0.23 26.14 22.02
CA ILE A 327 -0.67 25.09 22.51
C ILE A 327 -1.89 25.05 21.60
N ILE A 328 -2.00 24.01 20.78
CA ILE A 328 -3.07 23.82 19.82
C ILE A 328 -3.70 22.45 20.07
N ASN A 329 -5.02 22.34 19.93
CA ASN A 329 -5.72 21.07 20.04
C ASN A 329 -5.41 20.15 18.85
N HIS A 330 -5.48 18.84 19.09
CA HIS A 330 -5.16 17.80 18.11
C HIS A 330 -5.93 17.96 16.78
N ASP A 331 -7.25 18.18 16.82
CA ASP A 331 -8.06 18.31 15.60
C ASP A 331 -7.62 19.47 14.69
N LEU A 332 -7.16 20.57 15.29
CA LEU A 332 -6.63 21.71 14.54
C LEU A 332 -5.22 21.44 14.02
N GLN A 333 -4.41 20.68 14.77
CA GLN A 333 -3.10 20.21 14.28
C GLN A 333 -3.25 19.28 13.08
N GLU A 334 -4.24 18.38 13.06
CA GLU A 334 -4.53 17.55 11.88
C GLU A 334 -4.89 18.37 10.63
N LEU A 335 -5.66 19.45 10.81
CA LEU A 335 -5.95 20.41 9.76
C LEU A 335 -4.66 21.08 9.27
N HIS A 336 -3.79 21.52 10.17
CA HIS A 336 -2.51 22.14 9.81
C HIS A 336 -1.60 21.15 9.05
N THR A 337 -1.55 19.89 9.46
CA THR A 337 -0.81 18.82 8.76
C THR A 337 -1.32 18.63 7.34
N SER A 338 -2.65 18.56 7.16
CA SER A 338 -3.25 18.38 5.83
C SER A 338 -3.06 19.61 4.94
N ALA A 339 -3.14 20.81 5.51
CA ALA A 339 -2.87 22.06 4.79
C ALA A 339 -1.39 22.17 4.37
N LEU A 340 -0.46 21.76 5.24
CA LEU A 340 0.97 21.72 4.93
C LEU A 340 1.30 20.69 3.85
N SER A 341 0.70 19.50 3.92
CA SER A 341 0.86 18.46 2.89
C SER A 341 0.37 18.94 1.52
N SER A 342 -0.80 19.59 1.49
CA SER A 342 -1.37 20.19 0.28
C SER A 342 -0.51 21.33 -0.26
N TRP A 343 0.03 22.16 0.63
CA TRP A 343 0.95 23.24 0.24
C TRP A 343 2.26 22.68 -0.33
N CYS A 344 2.81 21.61 0.25
CA CYS A 344 4.00 20.92 -0.24
C CYS A 344 3.75 20.30 -1.63
N LEU A 345 2.58 19.69 -1.85
CA LEU A 345 2.18 19.18 -3.15
C LEU A 345 2.20 20.29 -4.21
N LEU A 346 1.64 21.46 -3.92
CA LEU A 346 1.65 22.58 -4.87
C LEU A 346 3.05 23.19 -5.03
N MET A 347 3.88 23.22 -3.98
CA MET A 347 5.28 23.65 -4.09
C MET A 347 6.07 22.81 -5.10
N SER A 348 5.78 21.50 -5.19
CA SER A 348 6.49 20.59 -6.09
C SER A 348 6.24 20.82 -7.58
N THR A 349 5.19 21.56 -7.94
CA THR A 349 4.90 21.95 -9.33
C THR A 349 5.23 23.42 -9.63
N MET A 350 5.85 24.14 -8.68
CA MET A 350 6.17 25.55 -8.87
C MET A 350 7.29 25.76 -9.90
N PRO A 351 7.15 26.75 -10.81
CA PRO A 351 8.23 27.18 -11.69
C PRO A 351 9.47 27.63 -10.89
N ASN A 352 10.66 27.31 -11.40
CA ASN A 352 11.94 27.51 -10.70
C ASN A 352 12.15 28.92 -10.11
N ASN A 353 11.72 29.97 -10.79
CA ASN A 353 11.83 31.35 -10.32
C ASN A 353 11.01 31.60 -9.04
N LEU A 354 9.73 31.20 -9.06
CA LEU A 354 8.82 31.34 -7.92
C LEU A 354 9.20 30.38 -6.79
N ALA A 355 9.53 29.14 -7.13
CA ALA A 355 9.98 28.13 -6.18
C ALA A 355 11.19 28.63 -5.37
N HIS A 356 12.19 29.22 -6.03
CA HIS A 356 13.37 29.77 -5.37
C HIS A 356 13.05 30.92 -4.39
N GLU A 357 12.12 31.82 -4.72
CA GLU A 357 11.68 32.89 -3.80
C GLU A 357 10.94 32.34 -2.58
N LEU A 358 10.05 31.36 -2.79
CA LEU A 358 9.31 30.71 -1.72
C LEU A 358 10.28 29.93 -0.82
N ILE A 359 11.18 29.10 -1.37
CA ILE A 359 12.18 28.35 -0.60
C ILE A 359 13.00 29.28 0.30
N ARG A 360 13.48 30.42 -0.23
CA ARG A 360 14.19 31.44 0.56
C ARG A 360 13.40 31.98 1.76
N THR A 361 12.08 32.01 1.63
CA THR A 361 11.18 32.53 2.66
C THR A 361 10.82 31.47 3.71
N TYR A 362 10.60 30.23 3.30
CA TYR A 362 10.02 29.19 4.17
C TYR A 362 11.05 28.23 4.75
N ALA A 363 12.09 27.86 4.00
CA ALA A 363 13.05 26.84 4.39
C ALA A 363 13.96 27.21 5.58
N PRO A 364 14.38 28.48 5.78
CA PRO A 364 15.32 28.79 6.87
C PRO A 364 14.72 28.76 8.27
N GLU A 365 13.50 29.27 8.46
CA GLU A 365 12.92 29.47 9.80
C GLU A 365 11.48 28.95 9.95
N LYS A 366 10.61 29.21 8.98
CA LYS A 366 9.16 28.90 9.11
C LYS A 366 8.90 27.39 9.21
N ILE A 367 9.36 26.60 8.23
CA ILE A 367 9.14 25.15 8.22
C ILE A 367 9.95 24.44 9.30
N PRO A 368 11.24 24.79 9.55
CA PRO A 368 11.97 24.24 10.70
C PRO A 368 11.28 24.45 12.04
N GLY A 369 10.61 25.59 12.25
CA GLY A 369 9.82 25.83 13.46
C GLY A 369 8.67 24.81 13.66
N LEU A 370 8.09 24.29 12.57
CA LEU A 370 7.05 23.26 12.65
C LEU A 370 7.58 21.87 13.04
N ILE A 371 8.87 21.58 12.76
CA ILE A 371 9.55 20.36 13.19
C ILE A 371 9.68 20.27 14.72
N GLU A 372 9.61 21.42 15.40
CA GLU A 372 9.64 21.48 16.86
C GLU A 372 8.28 21.25 17.52
N SER A 373 7.19 21.16 16.75
CA SER A 373 5.83 21.00 17.28
C SER A 373 5.66 19.77 18.19
N ASN A 374 4.68 19.81 19.10
CA ASN A 374 4.41 18.69 20.01
C ASN A 374 3.69 17.53 19.33
N ASP A 375 2.98 17.81 18.22
CA ASP A 375 2.23 16.84 17.43
C ASP A 375 3.14 15.97 16.55
N GLY A 376 2.93 14.66 16.56
CA GLY A 376 3.78 13.73 15.81
C GLY A 376 3.64 13.86 14.30
N ASP A 377 2.41 13.99 13.82
CA ASP A 377 2.12 13.97 12.39
C ASP A 377 2.51 15.31 11.72
N LEU A 378 2.25 16.45 12.38
CA LEU A 378 2.70 17.75 11.91
C LEU A 378 4.23 17.84 11.84
N ARG A 379 4.95 17.31 12.86
CA ARG A 379 6.41 17.24 12.83
C ARG A 379 6.92 16.42 11.65
N ASN A 380 6.35 15.23 11.44
CA ASN A 380 6.76 14.35 10.34
C ASN A 380 6.50 15.01 8.99
N GLN A 381 5.30 15.59 8.80
CA GLN A 381 4.96 16.31 7.57
C GLN A 381 5.87 17.52 7.33
N ALA A 382 6.25 18.27 8.38
CA ALA A 382 7.21 19.37 8.25
C ALA A 382 8.61 18.88 7.87
N GLY A 383 9.03 17.73 8.39
CA GLY A 383 10.27 17.06 8.00
C GLY A 383 10.28 16.64 6.53
N GLU A 384 9.21 16.01 6.06
CA GLU A 384 9.08 15.64 4.64
C GLU A 384 9.01 16.89 3.74
N THR A 385 8.30 17.93 4.19
CA THR A 385 8.21 19.20 3.46
C THR A 385 9.58 19.86 3.32
N ILE A 386 10.41 19.87 4.38
CA ILE A 386 11.74 20.47 4.28
C ILE A 386 12.65 19.66 3.34
N ALA A 387 12.52 18.34 3.32
CA ALA A 387 13.27 17.49 2.38
C ALA A 387 12.90 17.80 0.92
N VAL A 388 11.60 17.92 0.60
CA VAL A 388 11.12 18.33 -0.73
C VAL A 388 11.62 19.73 -1.10
N LEU A 389 11.54 20.70 -0.19
CA LEU A 389 12.00 22.08 -0.46
C LEU A 389 13.48 22.13 -0.83
N TYR A 390 14.34 21.41 -0.12
CA TYR A 390 15.77 21.38 -0.44
C TYR A 390 16.11 20.51 -1.64
N GLU A 391 15.34 19.46 -1.93
CA GLU A 391 15.45 18.72 -3.20
C GLU A 391 15.21 19.67 -4.38
N ILE A 392 14.09 20.40 -4.38
CA ILE A 392 13.78 21.41 -5.39
C ILE A 392 14.87 22.51 -5.43
N ALA A 393 15.36 22.94 -4.27
CA ALA A 393 16.43 23.94 -4.22
C ALA A 393 17.73 23.46 -4.90
N ARG A 394 18.10 22.19 -4.72
CA ARG A 394 19.29 21.58 -5.34
C ARG A 394 19.15 21.51 -6.86
N ASP A 395 17.95 21.20 -7.34
CA ASP A 395 17.63 21.13 -8.76
C ASP A 395 17.67 22.51 -9.43
N ILE A 396 17.24 23.57 -8.72
CA ILE A 396 17.27 24.95 -9.21
C ILE A 396 18.69 25.53 -9.16
N ASN A 397 19.36 25.40 -8.02
CA ASN A 397 20.69 25.96 -7.79
C ASN A 397 21.43 25.21 -6.68
N SER A 398 22.34 24.32 -7.08
CA SER A 398 23.12 23.49 -6.16
C SER A 398 23.99 24.28 -5.17
N ILE A 399 24.34 25.55 -5.46
CA ILE A 399 25.15 26.40 -4.57
C ILE A 399 24.29 27.00 -3.44
N PHE A 400 22.98 27.16 -3.64
CA PHE A 400 22.06 27.78 -2.68
C PHE A 400 21.33 26.76 -1.78
N ALA A 401 21.72 25.49 -1.87
CA ALA A 401 20.97 24.38 -1.30
C ALA A 401 21.55 23.79 0.00
N GLU A 402 22.54 24.44 0.59
CA GLU A 402 23.05 24.02 1.90
C GLU A 402 22.08 24.44 3.01
N PRO A 403 21.58 23.49 3.82
CA PRO A 403 20.71 23.81 4.95
C PRO A 403 21.49 24.56 6.05
N PRO A 404 20.86 25.47 6.79
CA PRO A 404 21.46 26.09 7.96
C PRO A 404 21.92 25.04 8.98
N GLU A 405 23.08 25.25 9.61
CA GLU A 405 23.62 24.35 10.65
C GLU A 405 22.60 24.10 11.79
N SER A 406 21.82 25.12 12.16
CA SER A 406 20.75 24.99 13.15
C SER A 406 19.67 23.98 12.76
N LEU A 407 19.36 23.87 11.47
CA LEU A 407 18.40 22.87 10.97
C LEU A 407 18.99 21.46 11.08
N LEU A 408 20.26 21.27 10.70
CA LEU A 408 20.94 19.98 10.80
C LEU A 408 20.98 19.47 12.25
N ILE A 409 21.31 20.33 13.22
CA ILE A 409 21.29 20.00 14.64
C ILE A 409 19.89 19.57 15.10
N THR A 410 18.85 20.28 14.65
CA THR A 410 17.46 19.93 14.97
C THR A 410 17.06 18.58 14.38
N LEU A 411 17.41 18.31 13.11
CA LEU A 411 17.14 17.05 12.44
C LEU A 411 17.86 15.87 13.11
N GLU A 412 19.14 16.03 13.45
CA GLU A 412 19.94 15.04 14.17
C GLU A 412 19.30 14.69 15.53
N LYS A 413 18.91 15.72 16.29
CA LYS A 413 18.22 15.55 17.57
C LYS A 413 16.93 14.77 17.43
N LYS A 414 16.14 15.01 16.37
CA LYS A 414 14.90 14.27 16.09
C LYS A 414 15.16 12.84 15.61
N ALA A 415 16.22 12.62 14.83
CA ALA A 415 16.66 11.30 14.37
C ALA A 415 17.11 10.38 15.53
N ASN A 416 17.61 10.97 16.61
CA ASN A 416 18.13 10.28 17.81
C ASN A 416 17.20 10.35 19.03
N GLU A 417 15.94 10.78 18.86
CA GLU A 417 15.07 11.06 19.99
C GLU A 417 14.73 9.80 20.84
N SER A 418 15.02 9.87 22.14
CA SER A 418 14.86 8.78 23.10
C SER A 418 13.73 9.02 24.13
N ALA A 419 12.93 10.06 23.94
CA ALA A 419 11.93 10.53 24.90
C ALA A 419 10.99 9.40 25.38
N LYS A 420 10.92 9.18 26.70
CA LYS A 420 10.12 8.08 27.28
C LYS A 420 8.61 8.33 27.24
N TYR A 421 8.19 9.59 27.14
CA TYR A 421 6.78 10.01 27.19
C TYR A 421 6.00 9.83 25.87
N ARG A 422 6.65 9.52 24.75
CA ARG A 422 5.96 9.26 23.46
C ARG A 422 5.75 7.77 23.20
N GLY A 423 4.75 7.43 22.40
CA GLY A 423 4.40 6.04 22.05
C GLY A 423 5.53 5.30 21.32
N LYS A 424 5.66 3.99 21.54
CA LYS A 424 6.74 3.19 20.93
C LYS A 424 6.68 3.17 19.39
N LYS A 425 5.47 3.10 18.83
CA LYS A 425 5.21 3.10 17.38
C LYS A 425 5.59 4.44 16.74
N GLU A 426 5.03 5.53 17.27
CA GLU A 426 5.33 6.92 16.87
C GLU A 426 6.85 7.20 16.88
N LYS A 427 7.55 6.87 17.98
CA LYS A 427 9.00 7.06 18.08
C LYS A 427 9.81 6.26 17.06
N ARG A 428 9.37 5.03 16.77
CA ARG A 428 10.09 4.17 15.80
C ARG A 428 10.03 4.79 14.41
N LEU A 429 8.84 5.23 14.02
CA LEU A 429 8.60 5.85 12.74
C LEU A 429 9.27 7.23 12.64
N GLN A 430 9.08 8.12 13.63
CA GLN A 430 9.72 9.43 13.63
C GLN A 430 11.23 9.30 13.44
N ARG A 431 11.89 8.41 14.19
CA ARG A 431 13.33 8.17 14.02
C ARG A 431 13.68 7.65 12.63
N ALA A 432 12.87 6.76 12.06
CA ALA A 432 13.11 6.29 10.70
C ALA A 432 13.05 7.44 9.69
N THR A 433 11.96 8.22 9.72
CA THR A 433 11.75 9.38 8.83
C THR A 433 12.86 10.42 8.99
N PHE A 434 13.16 10.85 10.23
CA PHE A 434 14.16 11.89 10.46
C PHE A 434 15.61 11.42 10.21
N ARG A 435 15.91 10.12 10.32
CA ARG A 435 17.21 9.58 9.89
C ARG A 435 17.38 9.62 8.38
N GLU A 436 16.35 9.22 7.63
CA GLU A 436 16.39 9.36 6.17
C GLU A 436 16.53 10.81 5.73
N ILE A 437 15.75 11.71 6.34
CA ILE A 437 15.83 13.15 6.05
C ILE A 437 17.24 13.66 6.37
N TYR A 438 17.77 13.40 7.57
CA TYR A 438 19.10 13.83 7.98
C TYR A 438 20.20 13.32 7.03
N ASN A 439 20.17 12.03 6.68
CA ASN A 439 21.11 11.43 5.75
C ASN A 439 20.99 12.02 4.33
N SER A 440 19.80 12.49 3.93
CA SER A 440 19.64 13.18 2.65
C SER A 440 20.31 14.55 2.61
N PHE A 441 20.53 15.16 3.78
CA PHE A 441 21.29 16.40 3.91
C PHE A 441 22.79 16.18 4.02
N GLU A 442 23.25 15.20 4.80
CA GLU A 442 24.68 14.94 4.99
C GLU A 442 25.33 14.14 3.86
N GLU A 443 24.67 13.09 3.38
CA GLU A 443 25.24 12.12 2.44
C GLU A 443 24.75 12.34 0.99
N GLY A 444 23.83 13.28 0.79
CA GLY A 444 23.19 13.52 -0.51
C GLY A 444 22.33 12.35 -1.00
N THR A 445 21.87 11.49 -0.09
CA THR A 445 21.05 10.32 -0.41
C THR A 445 19.59 10.73 -0.60
N SER A 446 18.90 10.10 -1.55
CA SER A 446 17.46 10.28 -1.74
C SER A 446 16.72 9.02 -1.32
N PRO A 447 15.42 9.08 -1.02
CA PRO A 447 14.66 7.88 -0.74
C PRO A 447 14.68 6.95 -1.95
N GLU A 448 15.01 5.68 -1.74
CA GLU A 448 15.10 4.67 -2.79
C GLU A 448 14.34 3.41 -2.37
N PHE A 449 13.20 3.14 -3.02
CA PHE A 449 12.46 1.88 -2.87
C PHE A 449 11.55 1.59 -4.06
N ASP A 450 11.29 0.30 -4.27
CA ASP A 450 10.57 -0.22 -5.43
C ASP A 450 9.15 -0.66 -5.07
N ILE A 451 8.17 -0.29 -5.89
CA ILE A 451 6.78 -0.77 -5.80
C ILE A 451 6.48 -1.60 -7.03
N LYS A 452 6.23 -2.90 -6.83
CA LYS A 452 5.91 -3.82 -7.92
C LYS A 452 4.41 -3.89 -8.16
N PHE A 453 3.98 -3.62 -9.40
CA PHE A 453 2.58 -3.70 -9.80
C PHE A 453 2.47 -4.46 -11.13
N GLY A 454 1.91 -5.67 -11.08
CA GLY A 454 1.84 -6.54 -12.25
C GLY A 454 3.23 -6.97 -12.74
N ARG A 455 3.63 -6.49 -13.92
CA ARG A 455 4.94 -6.75 -14.54
C ARG A 455 5.92 -5.59 -14.39
N GLU A 456 5.42 -4.41 -14.07
CA GLU A 456 6.18 -3.18 -13.96
C GLU A 456 6.60 -2.93 -12.51
N THR A 457 7.60 -2.07 -12.34
CA THR A 457 8.10 -1.63 -11.04
C THR A 457 8.21 -0.11 -11.08
N LEU A 458 7.56 0.56 -10.12
CA LEU A 458 7.71 1.99 -9.89
C LEU A 458 8.88 2.18 -8.92
N GLU A 459 9.91 2.86 -9.38
CA GLU A 459 11.07 3.22 -8.57
C GLU A 459 10.82 4.61 -7.94
N ILE A 460 10.76 4.66 -6.62
CA ILE A 460 10.68 5.92 -5.88
C ILE A 460 12.11 6.33 -5.55
N THR A 461 12.62 7.34 -6.24
CA THR A 461 14.02 7.80 -6.18
C THR A 461 14.19 9.23 -5.64
N SER A 462 13.08 9.92 -5.33
CA SER A 462 13.09 11.32 -4.88
C SER A 462 12.04 11.58 -3.79
N TRP A 463 12.22 12.63 -3.01
CA TRP A 463 11.25 13.09 -2.01
C TRP A 463 9.96 13.55 -2.67
N THR A 464 10.06 14.17 -3.85
CA THR A 464 8.90 14.60 -4.64
C THR A 464 8.07 13.41 -5.14
N THR A 465 8.71 12.37 -5.70
CA THR A 465 7.98 11.16 -6.13
C THR A 465 7.40 10.38 -4.94
N ARG A 466 8.10 10.37 -3.79
CA ARG A 466 7.55 9.81 -2.55
C ARG A 466 6.31 10.59 -2.07
N LEU A 467 6.34 11.93 -2.13
CA LEU A 467 5.21 12.79 -1.78
C LEU A 467 3.97 12.45 -2.62
N TYR A 468 4.14 12.37 -3.95
CA TYR A 468 3.06 11.97 -4.87
C TYR A 468 2.51 10.59 -4.52
N TYR A 469 3.40 9.61 -4.32
CA TYR A 469 2.98 8.25 -3.98
C TYR A 469 2.18 8.20 -2.68
N ASN A 470 2.62 8.88 -1.62
CA ASN A 470 1.91 8.92 -0.35
C ASN A 470 0.51 9.53 -0.50
N ILE A 471 0.39 10.63 -1.25
CA ILE A 471 -0.89 11.31 -1.48
C ILE A 471 -1.85 10.41 -2.28
N PHE A 472 -1.41 9.85 -3.41
CA PHE A 472 -2.28 9.02 -4.25
C PHE A 472 -2.62 7.67 -3.61
N SER A 473 -1.66 7.04 -2.92
CA SER A 473 -1.92 5.78 -2.20
C SER A 473 -2.91 5.97 -1.05
N SER A 474 -2.93 7.13 -0.39
CA SER A 474 -3.93 7.42 0.65
C SER A 474 -5.37 7.51 0.11
N LEU A 475 -5.54 7.87 -1.17
CA LEU A 475 -6.86 7.96 -1.82
C LEU A 475 -7.27 6.64 -2.50
N LEU A 476 -6.33 6.02 -3.22
CA LEU A 476 -6.59 4.85 -4.07
C LEU A 476 -6.46 3.52 -3.30
N ALA A 477 -5.76 3.52 -2.17
CA ALA A 477 -5.50 2.34 -1.35
C ALA A 477 -5.06 1.14 -2.19
N THR A 478 -5.78 0.01 -2.11
CA THR A 478 -5.47 -1.21 -2.88
C THR A 478 -5.63 -1.05 -4.40
N GLY A 479 -6.36 -0.04 -4.85
CA GLY A 479 -6.54 0.26 -6.28
C GLY A 479 -5.39 1.06 -6.91
N MET A 480 -4.41 1.53 -6.11
CA MET A 480 -3.22 2.20 -6.62
C MET A 480 -2.53 1.42 -7.76
N ASN A 481 -2.45 0.09 -7.64
CA ASN A 481 -1.82 -0.76 -8.67
C ASN A 481 -2.58 -0.76 -10.01
N ILE A 482 -3.92 -0.67 -9.96
CA ILE A 482 -4.75 -0.63 -11.17
C ILE A 482 -4.57 0.73 -11.85
N HIS A 483 -4.56 1.81 -11.06
CA HIS A 483 -4.34 3.14 -11.61
C HIS A 483 -2.92 3.36 -12.12
N LEU A 484 -1.87 2.87 -11.46
CA LEU A 484 -0.51 2.91 -12.00
C LEU A 484 -0.42 2.17 -13.34
N LYS A 485 -1.21 1.11 -13.51
CA LYS A 485 -1.24 0.33 -14.75
C LYS A 485 -2.08 0.98 -15.84
N GLU A 486 -3.21 1.61 -15.54
CA GLU A 486 -4.21 2.00 -16.56
C GLU A 486 -4.43 3.51 -16.69
N ASN A 487 -4.16 4.29 -15.64
CA ASN A 487 -4.43 5.73 -15.61
C ASN A 487 -3.28 6.51 -16.23
N GLY A 488 -3.49 7.05 -17.44
CA GLY A 488 -2.50 7.86 -18.16
C GLY A 488 -1.98 9.05 -17.35
N PHE A 489 -2.83 9.68 -16.54
CA PHE A 489 -2.41 10.78 -15.67
C PHE A 489 -1.44 10.33 -14.57
N LEU A 490 -1.71 9.21 -13.88
CA LEU A 490 -0.75 8.75 -12.87
C LEU A 490 0.54 8.24 -13.50
N ARG A 491 0.47 7.63 -14.69
CA ARG A 491 1.67 7.23 -15.42
C ARG A 491 2.55 8.43 -15.77
N SER A 492 1.96 9.54 -16.22
CA SER A 492 2.71 10.77 -16.50
C SER A 492 3.30 11.39 -15.23
N VAL A 493 2.54 11.45 -14.13
CA VAL A 493 3.03 11.96 -12.84
C VAL A 493 4.26 11.19 -12.33
N PHE A 494 4.32 9.87 -12.56
CA PHE A 494 5.44 9.03 -12.14
C PHE A 494 6.48 8.77 -13.24
N ASN A 495 6.37 9.42 -14.41
CA ASN A 495 7.23 9.19 -15.58
C ASN A 495 7.35 7.70 -15.95
N LEU A 496 6.24 6.96 -15.88
CA LEU A 496 6.16 5.59 -16.37
C LEU A 496 5.93 5.61 -17.88
N ASP A 497 6.54 4.65 -18.61
CA ASP A 497 6.38 4.52 -20.06
C ASP A 497 4.90 4.38 -20.46
N ASP A 498 4.56 4.73 -21.70
CA ASP A 498 3.18 4.57 -22.20
C ASP A 498 2.72 3.10 -22.13
N LEU A 499 1.41 2.90 -22.13
CA LEU A 499 0.80 1.57 -22.10
C LEU A 499 1.28 0.74 -23.29
N GLU A 500 2.28 -0.12 -23.07
CA GLU A 500 2.60 -1.13 -24.07
C GLU A 500 1.39 -2.05 -24.21
N ILE A 501 0.77 -2.03 -25.39
CA ILE A 501 -0.18 -3.07 -25.81
C ILE A 501 0.65 -4.34 -26.02
N GLU A 502 1.05 -4.99 -24.93
CA GLU A 502 1.78 -6.25 -25.05
C GLU A 502 0.82 -7.36 -25.48
N ASP A 503 1.08 -7.89 -26.68
CA ASP A 503 0.61 -9.17 -27.15
C ASP A 503 0.62 -10.22 -26.03
N ILE A 504 -0.51 -10.90 -25.86
CA ILE A 504 -0.80 -11.92 -24.83
C ILE A 504 0.14 -13.15 -24.91
N HIS A 505 1.13 -13.15 -25.81
CA HIS A 505 2.10 -14.22 -26.02
C HIS A 505 3.53 -13.86 -25.57
N GLN A 506 3.72 -13.60 -24.28
CA GLN A 506 5.05 -13.76 -23.67
C GLN A 506 5.01 -14.77 -22.51
N SER A 507 5.83 -15.80 -22.62
CA SER A 507 5.82 -17.01 -21.80
C SER A 507 6.14 -16.73 -20.34
N LYS A 508 5.36 -17.32 -19.42
CA LYS A 508 5.74 -17.42 -18.01
C LYS A 508 7.16 -17.97 -17.91
N THR A 509 8.10 -17.19 -17.35
CA THR A 509 9.46 -17.67 -17.02
C THR A 509 9.35 -18.99 -16.26
N ASN A 510 10.04 -20.02 -16.75
CA ASN A 510 9.92 -21.37 -16.22
C ASN A 510 10.27 -21.37 -14.72
N ARG A 511 9.48 -22.08 -13.89
CA ARG A 511 9.69 -22.20 -12.43
C ARG A 511 11.15 -22.56 -12.09
N PHE A 512 11.78 -23.38 -12.92
CA PHE A 512 13.17 -23.79 -12.78
C PHE A 512 14.15 -22.61 -12.92
N GLU A 513 13.92 -21.74 -13.89
CA GLU A 513 14.77 -20.58 -14.17
C GLU A 513 14.68 -19.53 -13.04
N ARG A 514 13.46 -19.26 -12.55
CA ARG A 514 13.25 -18.42 -11.36
C ARG A 514 13.93 -19.00 -10.12
N GLN A 515 13.87 -20.32 -9.94
CA GLN A 515 14.54 -20.99 -8.83
C GLN A 515 16.06 -20.92 -8.93
N LEU A 516 16.61 -21.03 -10.15
CA LEU A 516 18.05 -20.90 -10.41
C LEU A 516 18.53 -19.47 -10.14
N ALA A 517 17.82 -18.46 -10.64
CA ALA A 517 18.12 -17.04 -10.40
C ALA A 517 18.07 -16.70 -8.90
N ASN A 518 17.03 -17.13 -8.19
CA ASN A 518 16.92 -16.95 -6.74
C ASN A 518 18.05 -17.64 -5.98
N ARG A 519 18.46 -18.84 -6.40
CA ARG A 519 19.56 -19.60 -5.77
C ARG A 519 20.91 -18.92 -6.02
N ALA A 520 21.12 -18.39 -7.22
CA ALA A 520 22.30 -17.61 -7.55
C ALA A 520 22.38 -16.32 -6.72
N ALA A 521 21.28 -15.54 -6.66
CA ALA A 521 21.19 -14.33 -5.84
C ALA A 521 21.41 -14.62 -4.35
N PHE A 522 20.82 -15.69 -3.81
CA PHE A 522 21.03 -16.11 -2.42
C PHE A 522 22.49 -16.49 -2.14
N LYS A 523 23.14 -17.19 -3.08
CA LYS A 523 24.56 -17.57 -2.96
C LYS A 523 25.45 -16.33 -2.95
N VAL A 524 25.22 -15.37 -3.85
CA VAL A 524 25.96 -14.09 -3.91
C VAL A 524 25.77 -13.30 -2.62
N ARG A 525 24.52 -13.15 -2.16
CA ARG A 525 24.21 -12.45 -0.89
C ARG A 525 24.88 -13.10 0.31
N THR A 526 24.87 -14.43 0.38
CA THR A 526 25.52 -15.20 1.46
C THR A 526 27.03 -15.00 1.44
N GLN A 527 27.66 -15.00 0.26
CA GLN A 527 29.09 -14.75 0.11
C GLN A 527 29.47 -13.32 0.51
N ALA A 528 28.69 -12.31 0.13
CA ALA A 528 28.90 -10.93 0.54
C ALA A 528 28.77 -10.75 2.06
N LEU A 529 27.71 -11.31 2.66
CA LEU A 529 27.48 -11.25 4.11
C LEU A 529 28.55 -12.00 4.92
N ASN A 530 29.10 -13.09 4.40
CA ASN A 530 30.18 -13.82 5.08
C ASN A 530 31.47 -13.00 5.15
N LYS A 531 31.77 -12.16 4.15
CA LYS A 531 32.92 -11.24 4.20
C LYS A 531 32.73 -10.16 5.28
N THR A 532 31.55 -9.55 5.37
CA THR A 532 31.24 -8.54 6.40
C THR A 532 31.17 -9.14 7.80
N ARG A 533 30.67 -10.38 7.94
CA ARG A 533 30.67 -11.11 9.23
C ARG A 533 32.08 -11.49 9.67
N ALA A 534 32.94 -11.94 8.75
CA ALA A 534 34.35 -12.22 9.05
C ALA A 534 35.08 -10.96 9.54
N ASN A 535 34.81 -9.80 8.93
CA ASN A 535 35.37 -8.51 9.36
C ASN A 535 34.93 -8.08 10.77
N LYS A 536 33.72 -8.46 11.22
CA LYS A 536 33.29 -8.22 12.61
C LYS A 536 34.04 -9.13 13.60
N VAL A 537 34.27 -10.40 13.24
CA VAL A 537 35.00 -11.35 14.10
C VAL A 537 36.47 -10.96 14.25
N THR A 538 37.12 -10.48 13.17
CA THR A 538 38.51 -10.01 13.23
C THR A 538 38.68 -8.68 13.97
N ARG A 539 37.67 -7.80 13.98
CA ARG A 539 37.69 -6.59 14.82
C ARG A 539 37.63 -6.92 16.31
N ILE A 540 36.74 -7.84 16.70
CA ILE A 540 36.60 -8.27 18.09
C ILE A 540 37.88 -8.98 18.59
N GLN A 541 38.59 -9.70 17.72
CA GLN A 541 39.86 -10.36 18.08
C GLN A 541 41.08 -9.42 18.14
N ASN A 542 40.97 -8.18 17.68
CA ASN A 542 42.03 -7.18 17.73
C ASN A 542 41.77 -6.09 18.81
N GLU A 543 40.66 -6.18 19.54
CA GLU A 543 40.30 -5.29 20.67
C GLU A 543 40.47 -5.98 22.04
N ASP A 544 40.93 -7.23 22.07
CA ASP A 544 41.53 -7.92 23.24
C ASP A 544 43.07 -7.94 23.08
#